data_AF-A0A940HPN4-F1
#
_entry.id   AF-A0A940HPN4-F1
#
_cell.length_a   1.000
_cell.length_b   1.000
_cell.length_c   1.000
_cell.angle_alpha   90.00
_cell.angle_beta   90.00
_cell.angle_gamma   90.00
#
_symmetry.space_group_name_H-M   'P 1'
#
loop_
_entity.id
_entity.type
_entity.pdbx_description
1 polymer ?
#
loop_
_entity_poly.entity_id
_entity_poly.type
_entity_poly.pdbx_seq_one_letter_code
_entity_poly.pdbx_strand_id
1 'polypeptide(L)'
;MKEVNSISVKYIVILIIVLLIGVAIAFLYLRKNYLLHKNEINDLISKEVNGQINILKNKNRGSYNLRIGNYEINSLPIAYEVEKYNIQLGDSVRKEANSRIMIFYKNINGVFEKNCEYKILP
;
A
#
# COMPACT_ATOMS: atom_id res chain seq x y z
N MET A 1 -49.08 24.83 16.86
CA MET A 1 -48.35 25.14 15.61
C MET A 1 -46.90 25.42 15.99
N LYS A 2 -45.93 24.59 15.56
CA LYS A 2 -44.51 24.82 15.87
C LYS A 2 -43.99 25.93 14.95
N GLU A 3 -43.53 27.04 15.52
CA GLU A 3 -42.85 28.10 14.78
C GLU A 3 -41.60 27.51 14.13
N VAL A 4 -41.57 27.54 12.80
CA VAL A 4 -40.37 27.19 12.05
C VAL A 4 -39.45 28.40 12.15
N ASN A 5 -38.46 28.32 13.04
CA ASN A 5 -37.38 29.31 13.11
C ASN A 5 -36.65 29.33 11.76
N SER A 6 -36.96 30.31 10.93
CA SER A 6 -36.28 30.53 9.67
C SER A 6 -34.83 30.91 9.95
N ILE A 7 -33.88 30.05 9.57
CA ILE A 7 -32.45 30.34 9.69
C ILE A 7 -32.13 31.52 8.77
N SER A 8 -31.51 32.58 9.31
CA SER A 8 -31.11 33.72 8.49
C SER A 8 -30.15 33.28 7.38
N VAL A 9 -30.34 33.82 6.17
CA VAL A 9 -29.51 33.56 4.98
C VAL A 9 -28.01 33.69 5.27
N LYS A 10 -27.61 34.62 6.16
CA LYS A 10 -26.22 34.81 6.59
C LYS A 10 -25.63 33.55 7.24
N TYR A 11 -26.39 32.86 8.09
CA TYR A 11 -25.94 31.64 8.75
C TYR A 11 -25.86 30.45 7.78
N ILE A 12 -26.76 30.39 6.79
CA ILE A 12 -26.69 29.38 5.72
C ILE A 12 -25.42 29.57 4.90
N VAL A 13 -25.06 30.80 4.55
CA VAL A 13 -23.81 31.12 3.82
C VAL A 13 -22.57 30.71 4.64
N ILE A 14 -22.55 31.02 5.94
CA ILE A 14 -21.44 30.62 6.82
C ILE A 14 -21.31 29.09 6.89
N LEU A 15 -22.41 28.35 7.03
CA LEU A 15 -22.40 26.89 7.06
C LEU A 15 -21.85 26.29 5.75
N ILE A 16 -22.24 26.84 4.60
CA ILE A 16 -21.72 26.41 3.30
C ILE A 16 -20.21 26.63 3.22
N ILE A 17 -19.71 27.80 3.66
CA ILE A 17 -18.27 28.10 3.66
C ILE A 17 -17.51 27.11 4.53
N VAL A 18 -18.00 26.82 5.74
CA VAL A 18 -17.37 25.85 6.64
C VAL A 18 -17.33 24.45 6.02
N LEU A 19 -18.42 24.03 5.38
CA LEU A 19 -18.49 22.73 4.70
C LEU A 19 -17.51 22.66 3.52
N LEU A 20 -17.41 23.71 2.71
CA LEU A 20 -16.47 23.78 1.59
C LEU A 20 -15.01 23.70 2.06
N ILE A 21 -14.66 24.39 3.16
CA ILE A 21 -13.32 24.30 3.76
C ILE A 21 -13.03 22.87 4.24
N GLY A 22 -13.99 22.23 4.91
CA GLY A 22 -13.85 20.85 5.37
C GLY A 22 -13.60 19.86 4.22
N VAL A 23 -14.35 19.99 3.13
CA VAL A 23 -14.18 19.18 1.92
C VAL A 23 -12.81 19.43 1.27
N ALA A 24 -12.37 20.69 1.19
CA ALA A 24 -11.07 21.03 0.62
C ALA A 24 -9.91 20.41 1.43
N ILE A 25 -9.97 20.47 2.77
CA ILE A 25 -8.97 19.85 3.64
C ILE A 25 -8.94 18.33 3.46
N ALA A 26 -10.10 17.68 3.46
CA ALA A 26 -10.20 16.24 3.26
C ALA A 26 -9.62 15.82 1.89
N PHE A 27 -9.92 16.58 0.84
CA PHE A 27 -9.38 16.35 -0.50
C PHE A 27 -7.85 16.47 -0.55
N LEU A 28 -7.29 17.51 0.08
CA LEU A 28 -5.83 17.69 0.18
C LEU A 28 -5.15 16.53 0.92
N TYR A 29 -5.75 16.06 2.01
CA TYR A 29 -5.26 14.91 2.76
C TYR A 29 -5.25 13.62 1.93
N LEU A 30 -6.36 13.32 1.24
CA LEU A 30 -6.46 12.15 0.36
C LEU A 30 -5.45 12.22 -0.79
N ARG A 31 -5.30 13.40 -1.41
CA ARG A 31 -4.33 13.62 -2.48
C ARG A 31 -2.89 13.37 -2.02
N LYS A 32 -2.53 13.84 -0.82
CA LYS A 32 -1.18 13.61 -0.25
C LYS A 32 -0.91 12.12 -0.08
N ASN A 33 -1.84 11.37 0.51
CA ASN A 33 -1.68 9.94 0.73
C ASN A 33 -1.60 9.16 -0.59
N TYR A 34 -2.41 9.53 -1.58
CA TYR A 34 -2.34 8.93 -2.92
C TYR A 34 -0.98 9.17 -3.59
N LEU A 35 -0.43 10.39 -3.52
CA LEU A 35 0.88 10.69 -4.09
C LEU A 35 2.01 9.91 -3.40
N LEU A 36 1.96 9.79 -2.06
CA LEU A 36 2.94 8.99 -1.32
C LEU A 36 2.90 7.53 -1.76
N HIS A 37 1.72 6.93 -1.82
CA HIS A 37 1.57 5.54 -2.26
C HIS A 37 2.06 5.34 -3.71
N LYS A 38 1.70 6.27 -4.61
CA LYS A 38 2.18 6.23 -5.99
C LYS A 38 3.70 6.32 -6.09
N ASN A 39 4.33 7.16 -5.26
CA ASN A 39 5.79 7.27 -5.20
C ASN A 39 6.42 5.99 -4.66
N GLU A 40 5.84 5.36 -3.63
CA GLU A 40 6.32 4.08 -3.11
C GLU A 40 6.25 2.96 -4.16
N ILE A 41 5.14 2.86 -4.90
CA ILE A 41 4.98 1.87 -5.98
C ILE A 41 5.96 2.14 -7.12
N ASN A 42 6.14 3.40 -7.53
CA ASN A 42 7.10 3.76 -8.56
C ASN A 42 8.55 3.48 -8.12
N ASP A 43 8.90 3.80 -6.87
CA ASP A 43 10.20 3.49 -6.28
C ASP A 43 10.46 1.98 -6.30
N LEU A 44 9.48 1.19 -5.84
CA LEU A 44 9.54 -0.27 -5.90
C LEU A 44 9.73 -0.76 -7.33
N ILE A 45 8.93 -0.30 -8.31
CA ILE A 45 9.04 -0.71 -9.71
C ILE A 45 10.44 -0.38 -10.26
N SER A 46 10.96 0.82 -9.98
CA SER A 46 12.25 1.28 -10.52
C SER A 46 13.44 0.47 -10.01
N LYS A 47 13.40 0.00 -8.76
CA LYS A 47 14.51 -0.67 -8.09
C LYS A 47 14.63 -2.14 -8.46
N GLU A 48 15.84 -2.65 -8.51
CA GLU A 48 16.08 -4.10 -8.46
C GLU A 48 15.93 -4.59 -7.01
N VAL A 49 15.29 -5.74 -6.83
CA VAL A 49 15.14 -6.40 -5.54
C VAL A 49 15.67 -7.81 -5.69
N ASN A 50 16.67 -8.19 -4.89
CA ASN A 50 17.19 -9.55 -4.89
C ASN A 50 17.70 -9.89 -3.49
N GLY A 51 17.11 -10.91 -2.87
CA GLY A 51 17.56 -11.35 -1.56
C GLY A 51 16.52 -12.15 -0.78
N GLN A 52 16.87 -12.48 0.46
CA GLN A 52 16.00 -13.22 1.37
C GLN A 52 15.04 -12.30 2.12
N ILE A 53 13.88 -12.83 2.49
CA ILE A 53 12.89 -12.14 3.30
C ILE A 53 13.32 -12.23 4.77
N ASN A 54 13.76 -11.09 5.32
CA ASN A 54 14.15 -10.95 6.71
C ASN A 54 12.96 -10.58 7.61
N ILE A 55 11.98 -9.85 7.07
CA ILE A 55 10.75 -9.48 7.78
C ILE A 55 9.55 -9.68 6.85
N LEU A 56 8.50 -10.29 7.39
CA LEU A 56 7.20 -10.47 6.76
C LEU A 56 6.12 -10.19 7.81
N LYS A 57 5.59 -8.97 7.85
CA LYS A 57 4.62 -8.54 8.87
C LYS A 57 3.31 -8.11 8.25
N ASN A 58 2.20 -8.75 8.64
CA ASN A 58 0.86 -8.35 8.22
C ASN A 58 0.50 -6.98 8.82
N LYS A 59 0.04 -6.04 7.99
CA LYS A 59 -0.38 -4.68 8.40
C LYS A 59 -1.88 -4.55 8.67
N ASN A 60 -2.60 -5.67 8.74
CA ASN A 60 -4.06 -5.79 8.72
C ASN A 60 -4.62 -5.30 7.37
N ARG A 61 -5.70 -5.94 6.88
CA ARG A 61 -6.34 -5.66 5.57
C ARG A 61 -5.56 -6.13 4.32
N GLY A 62 -4.84 -7.24 4.43
CA GLY A 62 -4.30 -7.91 3.24
C GLY A 62 -3.02 -7.29 2.66
N SER A 63 -2.34 -6.43 3.42
CA SER A 63 -1.04 -5.87 3.07
C SER A 63 0.05 -6.34 4.04
N TYR A 64 1.27 -6.49 3.53
CA TYR A 64 2.42 -6.97 4.27
C TYR A 64 3.57 -5.96 4.18
N ASN A 65 4.24 -5.76 5.28
CA ASN A 65 5.57 -5.16 5.31
C ASN A 65 6.60 -6.24 5.02
N LEU A 66 7.40 -6.04 3.97
CA LEU A 66 8.52 -6.91 3.62
C LEU A 66 9.83 -6.19 3.91
N ARG A 67 10.81 -6.91 4.44
CA ARG A 67 12.22 -6.46 4.45
C ARG A 67 13.09 -7.48 3.74
N ILE A 68 13.88 -7.02 2.79
CA ILE A 68 14.82 -7.82 1.99
C ILE A 68 16.19 -7.16 2.13
N GLY A 69 17.06 -7.75 2.93
CA GLY A 69 18.31 -7.12 3.35
C GLY A 69 18.07 -5.76 4.01
N ASN A 70 18.62 -4.70 3.42
CA ASN A 70 18.46 -3.32 3.89
C ASN A 70 17.24 -2.60 3.30
N TYR A 71 16.51 -3.24 2.38
CA TYR A 71 15.36 -2.63 1.71
C TYR A 71 14.07 -3.00 2.43
N GLU A 72 13.22 -2.02 2.69
CA GLU A 72 11.91 -2.21 3.32
C GLU A 72 10.79 -1.74 2.39
N ILE A 73 9.87 -2.65 2.11
CA ILE A 73 8.66 -2.41 1.33
C ILE A 73 7.51 -2.32 2.31
N ASN A 74 6.87 -1.16 2.34
CA ASN A 74 5.72 -0.93 3.20
C ASN A 74 4.43 -1.27 2.48
N SER A 75 3.53 -1.98 3.18
CA SER A 75 2.13 -2.16 2.76
C SER A 75 1.95 -2.82 1.38
N LEU A 76 2.77 -3.81 1.05
CA LEU A 76 2.66 -4.55 -0.21
C LEU A 76 1.43 -5.49 -0.19
N PRO A 77 0.49 -5.39 -1.14
CA PRO A 77 -0.74 -6.17 -1.11
C PRO A 77 -0.54 -7.57 -1.71
N ILE A 78 0.17 -8.42 -0.95
CA ILE A 78 0.51 -9.80 -1.32
C ILE A 78 -0.12 -10.85 -0.40
N ALA A 79 -1.20 -10.52 0.31
CA ALA A 79 -1.76 -11.45 1.31
C ALA A 79 -2.20 -12.78 0.71
N TYR A 80 -2.80 -12.75 -0.46
CA TYR A 80 -3.19 -13.95 -1.18
C TYR A 80 -1.97 -14.82 -1.47
N GLU A 81 -0.88 -14.24 -1.95
CA GLU A 81 0.34 -14.94 -2.29
C GLU A 81 1.00 -15.54 -1.04
N VAL A 82 1.04 -14.77 0.05
CA VAL A 82 1.59 -15.22 1.34
C VAL A 82 0.81 -16.42 1.87
N GLU A 83 -0.52 -16.36 1.86
CA GLU A 83 -1.38 -17.42 2.39
C GLU A 83 -1.38 -18.66 1.49
N LYS A 84 -1.56 -18.48 0.17
CA LYS A 84 -1.68 -19.58 -0.78
C LYS A 84 -0.37 -20.33 -1.02
N TYR A 85 0.73 -19.59 -1.13
CA TYR A 85 2.05 -20.16 -1.43
C TYR A 85 2.92 -20.34 -0.18
N ASN A 86 2.35 -20.07 1.00
CA ASN A 86 3.00 -20.19 2.30
C ASN A 86 4.37 -19.49 2.30
N ILE A 87 4.41 -18.22 1.90
CA ILE A 87 5.63 -17.41 1.89
C ILE A 87 6.04 -17.14 3.34
N GLN A 88 7.29 -17.39 3.67
CA GLN A 88 7.81 -17.34 5.05
C GLN A 88 9.14 -16.59 5.11
N LEU A 89 9.58 -16.30 6.35
CA LEU A 89 10.92 -15.78 6.57
C LEU A 89 11.98 -16.77 6.06
N GLY A 90 13.04 -16.25 5.43
CA GLY A 90 14.09 -17.06 4.82
C GLY A 90 13.83 -17.52 3.39
N ASP A 91 12.60 -17.40 2.88
CA ASP A 91 12.33 -17.48 1.44
C ASP A 91 12.99 -16.29 0.73
N SER A 92 13.17 -16.37 -0.60
CA SER A 92 13.80 -15.28 -1.36
C SER A 92 12.85 -14.63 -2.36
N VAL A 93 13.19 -13.40 -2.71
CA VAL A 93 12.48 -12.56 -3.68
C VAL A 93 13.47 -12.06 -4.70
N ARG A 94 13.05 -12.10 -5.97
CA ARG A 94 13.73 -11.42 -7.07
C ARG A 94 12.75 -10.54 -7.83
N LYS A 95 13.19 -9.35 -8.20
CA LYS A 95 12.51 -8.41 -9.08
C LYS A 95 13.58 -7.65 -9.86
N GLU A 96 13.46 -7.64 -11.18
CA GLU A 96 14.36 -6.85 -12.02
C GLU A 96 14.02 -5.36 -11.92
N ALA A 97 15.02 -4.49 -12.12
CA ALA A 97 14.79 -3.05 -12.20
C ALA A 97 13.76 -2.72 -13.30
N ASN A 98 12.90 -1.74 -13.04
CA ASN A 98 11.79 -1.34 -13.91
C ASN A 98 10.76 -2.44 -14.23
N SER A 99 10.84 -3.61 -13.59
CA SER A 99 9.84 -4.67 -13.70
C SER A 99 8.73 -4.49 -12.68
N ARG A 100 7.51 -4.82 -13.12
CA ARG A 100 6.32 -4.96 -12.26
C ARG A 100 6.13 -6.39 -11.76
N ILE A 101 7.00 -7.31 -12.13
CA ILE A 101 6.87 -8.72 -11.78
C ILE A 101 7.90 -9.04 -10.71
N MET A 102 7.40 -9.44 -9.55
CA MET A 102 8.21 -9.91 -8.45
C MET A 102 8.02 -11.42 -8.31
N ILE A 103 9.12 -12.15 -8.22
CA ILE A 103 9.16 -13.60 -8.18
C ILE A 103 9.59 -14.01 -6.78
N PHE A 104 8.80 -14.88 -6.15
CA PHE A 104 9.11 -15.48 -4.86
C PHE A 104 9.67 -16.88 -5.07
N TYR A 105 10.67 -17.24 -4.28
CA TYR A 105 11.31 -18.54 -4.29
C TYR A 105 11.24 -19.15 -2.89
N LYS A 106 10.86 -20.42 -2.83
CA LYS A 106 10.82 -21.21 -1.60
C LYS A 106 12.21 -21.76 -1.33
N ASN A 107 12.65 -21.68 -0.08
CA ASN A 107 13.85 -22.40 0.35
C ASN A 107 13.50 -23.86 0.65
N ILE A 108 13.98 -24.78 -0.17
CA ILE A 108 13.83 -26.23 0.01
C ILE A 108 15.23 -26.81 0.17
N ASN A 109 15.59 -27.19 1.40
CA ASN A 109 16.89 -27.80 1.73
C ASN A 109 18.11 -26.97 1.25
N GLY A 110 18.02 -25.63 1.29
CA GLY A 110 19.09 -24.74 0.86
C GLY A 110 19.07 -24.38 -0.62
N VAL A 111 18.16 -24.96 -1.41
CA VAL A 111 17.93 -24.62 -2.82
C VAL A 111 16.70 -23.74 -2.93
N PHE A 112 16.84 -22.63 -3.67
CA PHE A 112 15.73 -21.71 -3.93
C PHE A 112 14.99 -22.11 -5.20
N GLU A 113 13.76 -22.61 -5.03
CA GLU A 113 12.89 -23.00 -6.14
C GLU A 113 11.79 -21.97 -6.35
N LYS A 114 11.46 -21.65 -7.60
CA LYS A 114 10.42 -20.68 -7.92
C LYS A 114 9.07 -21.13 -7.35
N ASN A 115 8.45 -20.29 -6.53
CA ASN A 115 7.20 -20.60 -5.85
C ASN A 115 6.01 -19.89 -6.51
N CYS A 116 6.07 -18.56 -6.63
CA CYS A 116 5.00 -17.79 -7.26
C CYS A 116 5.51 -16.47 -7.86
N GLU A 117 4.65 -15.85 -8.66
CA GLU A 117 4.87 -14.51 -9.20
C GLU A 117 3.76 -13.59 -8.73
N TYR A 118 4.13 -12.34 -8.46
CA TYR A 118 3.25 -11.27 -8.10
C TYR A 118 3.42 -10.10 -9.06
N LYS A 119 2.30 -9.60 -9.57
CA LYS A 119 2.27 -8.41 -10.43
C LYS A 119 1.93 -7.18 -9.60
N ILE A 120 2.88 -6.25 -9.51
CA ILE A 120 2.71 -4.95 -8.84
C ILE A 120 1.66 -4.14 -9.63
N LEU A 121 0.51 -3.93 -8.98
CA LEU A 121 -0.59 -3.14 -9.51
C LEU A 121 -0.28 -1.63 -9.42
N PRO A 122 -0.79 -0.83 -10.36
CA PRO A 122 -0.64 0.63 -10.37
C PRO A 122 -1.46 1.35 -9.29
#